data_AF-A0A4Q7KKM0-F1
#
_entry.id   AF-A0A4Q7KKM0-F1
#
_cell.length_a   1.000
_cell.length_b   1.000
_cell.length_c   1.000
_cell.angle_alpha   90.00
_cell.angle_beta   90.00
_cell.angle_gamma   90.00
#
_symmetry.space_group_name_H-M   'P 1'
#
loop_
_entity.id
_entity.type
_entity.pdbx_description
1 polymer ?
#
loop_
_entity_poly.entity_id
_entity_poly.type
_entity_poly.pdbx_seq_one_letter_code
_entity_poly.pdbx_strand_id
1 'polypeptide(L)'
;MADGPIKVSFAGLAQGAADIDGSSKRIETSLGDLRRQLQALRNSWDGEAQRAYDQKQNQWDTAAHDLKQVLADIAMALRIAGEDYQDGERQNAGRFL
;
A
#
# COMPACT_ATOMS: atom_id res chain seq x y z
N MET A 1 14.83 -26.11 -13.49
CA MET A 1 13.51 -25.69 -14.03
C MET A 1 12.57 -25.40 -12.87
N ALA A 2 12.65 -24.22 -12.25
CA ALA A 2 11.70 -23.77 -11.22
C ALA A 2 11.45 -22.25 -11.24
N ASP A 3 11.83 -21.55 -12.31
CA ASP A 3 11.74 -20.08 -12.43
C ASP A 3 10.33 -19.53 -12.70
N GLY A 4 9.44 -20.35 -13.25
CA GLY A 4 8.11 -19.92 -13.72
C GLY A 4 7.14 -19.51 -12.59
N PRO A 5 6.96 -20.33 -11.54
CA PRO A 5 6.00 -20.05 -10.47
C PRO A 5 6.33 -18.79 -9.66
N ILE A 6 7.62 -18.58 -9.36
CA ILE A 6 8.07 -17.46 -8.51
C ILE A 6 8.00 -16.13 -9.26
N LYS A 7 8.39 -16.08 -10.54
CA LYS A 7 8.24 -14.86 -11.37
C LYS A 7 6.78 -14.45 -11.51
N VAL A 8 5.88 -15.41 -11.71
CA VAL A 8 4.43 -15.15 -11.78
C VAL A 8 3.90 -14.65 -10.42
N SER A 9 4.34 -15.25 -9.31
CA SER A 9 3.98 -14.78 -7.98
C SER A 9 4.49 -13.36 -7.68
N PHE A 10 5.70 -13.01 -8.11
CA PHE A 10 6.28 -11.68 -7.95
C PHE A 10 5.50 -10.63 -8.73
N ALA A 11 5.17 -10.91 -9.99
CA ALA A 11 4.35 -10.03 -10.81
C ALA A 11 2.95 -9.82 -10.20
N GLY A 12 2.34 -10.88 -9.66
CA GLY A 12 1.04 -10.79 -8.99
C GLY A 12 1.07 -9.94 -7.71
N LEU A 13 2.13 -10.08 -6.90
CA LEU A 13 2.33 -9.28 -5.69
C LEU A 13 2.62 -7.81 -6.02
N ALA A 14 3.46 -7.53 -7.02
CA ALA A 14 3.73 -6.18 -7.49
C ALA A 14 2.47 -5.49 -8.03
N GLN A 15 1.65 -6.22 -8.79
CA GLN A 15 0.36 -5.72 -9.28
C GLN A 15 -0.60 -5.44 -8.12
N GLY A 16 -0.74 -6.36 -7.17
CA GLY A 16 -1.57 -6.15 -5.98
C GLY A 16 -1.13 -4.92 -5.16
N ALA A 17 0.18 -4.71 -5.02
CA ALA A 17 0.71 -3.52 -4.36
C ALA A 17 0.37 -2.22 -5.11
N ALA A 18 0.49 -2.22 -6.44
CA ALA A 18 0.12 -1.08 -7.27
C ALA A 18 -1.38 -0.78 -7.21
N ASP A 19 -2.23 -1.81 -7.20
CA ASP A 19 -3.68 -1.68 -7.10
C ASP A 19 -4.10 -1.10 -5.73
N ILE A 20 -3.41 -1.50 -4.66
CA ILE A 20 -3.63 -0.99 -3.31
C ILE A 20 -3.17 0.47 -3.20
N ASP A 21 -1.98 0.83 -3.69
CA ASP A 21 -1.50 2.22 -3.72
C ASP A 21 -2.46 3.13 -4.51
N GLY A 22 -2.92 2.66 -5.68
CA GLY A 22 -3.91 3.35 -6.49
C GLY A 22 -5.27 3.48 -5.79
N SER A 23 -5.65 2.53 -4.96
CA SER A 23 -6.89 2.60 -4.15
C SER A 23 -6.72 3.55 -2.97
N SER A 24 -5.56 3.54 -2.29
CA SER A 24 -5.23 4.49 -1.21
C SER A 24 -5.27 5.93 -1.72
N LYS A 25 -4.62 6.22 -2.85
CA LYS A 25 -4.64 7.55 -3.48
C LYS A 25 -6.05 8.01 -3.85
N ARG A 26 -6.91 7.09 -4.32
CA ARG A 26 -8.32 7.38 -4.62
C ARG A 26 -9.12 7.71 -3.35
N ILE A 27 -8.86 6.98 -2.26
CA ILE A 27 -9.44 7.27 -0.94
C ILE A 27 -8.97 8.65 -0.50
N GLU A 28 -7.66 8.91 -0.44
CA GLU A 28 -7.08 10.21 -0.06
C GLU A 28 -7.66 11.39 -0.87
N THR A 29 -7.81 11.21 -2.19
CA THR A 29 -8.42 12.22 -3.06
C THR A 29 -9.88 12.46 -2.69
N SER A 30 -10.67 11.39 -2.54
CA SER A 30 -12.08 11.49 -2.17
C SER A 30 -12.25 12.13 -0.80
N LEU A 31 -11.34 11.85 0.14
CA LEU A 31 -11.31 12.48 1.45
C LEU A 31 -10.94 13.95 1.39
N GLY A 32 -9.96 14.32 0.57
CA GLY A 32 -9.59 15.70 0.31
C GLY A 32 -10.74 16.50 -0.31
N ASP A 33 -11.48 15.89 -1.23
CA ASP A 33 -12.67 16.48 -1.87
C ASP A 33 -13.80 16.67 -0.86
N LEU A 34 -14.10 15.62 -0.09
CA LEU A 34 -15.08 15.67 0.98
C LEU A 34 -14.70 16.76 2.00
N ARG A 35 -13.44 16.80 2.42
CA ARG A 35 -12.92 17.77 3.39
C ARG A 35 -13.04 19.21 2.90
N ARG A 36 -12.80 19.48 1.61
CA ARG A 36 -13.03 20.79 1.00
C ARG A 36 -14.51 21.17 1.00
N GLN A 37 -15.39 20.25 0.62
CA GLN A 37 -16.84 20.47 0.64
C GLN A 37 -17.35 20.73 2.06
N LEU A 38 -16.83 19.98 3.03
CA LEU A 38 -17.23 20.09 4.44
C LEU A 38 -16.66 21.32 5.12
N GLN A 39 -15.46 21.79 4.77
CA GLN A 39 -14.96 23.08 5.27
C GLN A 39 -15.87 24.24 4.89
N ALA A 40 -16.45 24.24 3.70
CA ALA A 40 -17.42 25.26 3.28
C ALA A 40 -18.70 25.24 4.15
N LEU A 41 -19.08 24.06 4.65
CA LEU A 41 -20.25 23.84 5.51
C LEU A 41 -19.93 23.93 7.00
N ARG A 42 -18.65 23.99 7.39
CA ARG A 42 -18.22 23.94 8.80
C ARG A 42 -18.76 25.11 9.63
N ASN A 43 -19.01 26.25 8.98
CA ASN A 43 -19.62 27.43 9.62
C ASN A 43 -21.13 27.27 9.88
N SER A 44 -21.80 26.30 9.23
CA SER A 44 -23.23 26.02 9.42
C SER A 44 -23.52 24.80 10.28
N TRP A 45 -22.49 24.05 10.69
CA TRP A 45 -22.61 22.84 11.49
C TRP A 45 -22.44 23.10 12.97
N ASP A 46 -23.31 22.49 13.78
CA ASP A 46 -23.21 22.50 15.24
C ASP A 46 -21.98 21.68 15.72
N GLY A 47 -21.50 21.93 16.93
CA GLY A 47 -20.21 21.42 17.43
C GLY A 47 -20.10 19.90 17.57
N GLU A 48 -21.22 19.17 17.55
CA GLU A 48 -21.24 17.70 17.55
C GLU A 48 -20.89 17.09 16.18
N ALA A 49 -21.40 17.66 15.09
CA ALA A 49 -21.10 17.21 13.74
C ALA A 49 -19.63 17.40 13.38
N GLN A 50 -19.02 18.51 13.85
CA GLN A 50 -17.59 18.76 13.68
C GLN A 50 -16.74 17.67 14.38
N ARG A 51 -17.11 17.27 15.61
CA ARG A 51 -16.39 16.23 16.36
C ARG A 51 -16.49 14.85 15.72
N ALA A 52 -17.69 14.47 15.27
CA ALA A 52 -17.91 13.20 14.56
C ALA A 52 -17.10 13.13 13.26
N TYR A 53 -17.02 14.25 12.54
CA TYR A 53 -16.19 14.36 11.34
C TYR A 53 -14.70 14.19 11.65
N ASP A 54 -14.16 14.95 12.61
CA ASP A 54 -12.74 14.89 12.97
C ASP A 54 -12.33 13.46 13.37
N GLN A 55 -13.21 12.73 14.08
CA GLN A 55 -12.98 11.33 14.44
C GLN A 55 -12.90 10.42 13.21
N LYS A 56 -13.82 10.58 12.24
CA LYS A 56 -13.83 9.77 11.01
C LYS A 56 -12.63 10.07 10.13
N GLN A 57 -12.25 11.34 10.06
CA GLN A 57 -11.06 11.76 9.33
C GLN A 57 -9.81 11.08 9.90
N ASN A 58 -9.61 11.11 11.22
CA ASN A 58 -8.46 10.46 11.86
C ASN A 58 -8.43 8.94 11.64
N GLN A 59 -9.59 8.27 11.69
CA GLN A 59 -9.68 6.82 11.42
C GLN A 59 -9.20 6.49 10.01
N TRP A 60 -9.58 7.31 9.03
CA TRP A 60 -9.18 7.10 7.65
C TRP A 60 -7.71 7.42 7.39
N ASP A 61 -7.20 8.53 7.94
CA ASP A 61 -5.79 8.89 7.82
C ASP A 61 -4.88 7.79 8.40
N THR A 62 -5.30 7.19 9.52
CA THR A 62 -4.59 6.05 10.15
C THR A 62 -4.62 4.81 9.25
N ALA A 63 -5.79 4.43 8.73
CA ALA A 63 -5.93 3.25 7.87
C ALA A 63 -5.11 3.38 6.57
N ALA A 64 -5.05 4.58 5.98
CA ALA A 64 -4.24 4.84 4.79
C ALA A 64 -2.73 4.72 5.09
N HIS A 65 -2.30 5.27 6.23
CA HIS A 65 -0.92 5.12 6.70
C HIS A 65 -0.52 3.65 6.89
N ASP A 66 -1.35 2.88 7.61
CA ASP A 66 -1.07 1.48 7.90
C ASP A 66 -0.99 0.64 6.62
N LEU A 67 -1.89 0.90 5.66
CA LEU A 67 -1.89 0.25 4.37
C LEU A 67 -0.58 0.51 3.60
N LYS A 68 -0.11 1.76 3.59
CA LYS A 68 1.16 2.14 2.97
C LYS A 68 2.35 1.42 3.62
N GLN A 69 2.32 1.28 4.95
CA GLN A 69 3.37 0.57 5.68
C GLN A 69 3.41 -0.91 5.28
N VAL A 70 2.26 -1.59 5.26
CA VAL A 70 2.16 -3.00 4.85
C VAL A 70 2.69 -3.21 3.43
N LEU A 71 2.36 -2.31 2.50
CA LEU A 71 2.86 -2.38 1.13
C LEU A 71 4.39 -2.22 1.04
N ALA A 72 4.95 -1.30 1.82
CA ALA A 72 6.40 -1.11 1.87
C ALA A 72 7.11 -2.36 2.41
N ASP A 73 6.54 -2.99 3.44
CA ASP A 73 7.07 -4.21 4.03
C ASP A 73 7.03 -5.38 3.04
N ILE A 74 5.93 -5.53 2.29
CA ILE A 74 5.80 -6.54 1.22
C ILE A 74 6.86 -6.31 0.13
N ALA A 75 7.02 -5.08 -0.34
CA ALA A 75 8.01 -4.74 -1.36
C ALA A 75 9.44 -5.05 -0.90
N MET A 76 9.76 -4.76 0.37
CA MET A 76 11.05 -5.08 0.96
C MET A 76 11.27 -6.59 1.07
N ALA A 77 10.29 -7.35 1.57
CA ALA A 77 10.38 -8.80 1.68
C ALA A 77 10.61 -9.47 0.32
N LEU A 78 9.95 -8.96 -0.72
CA LEU A 78 10.11 -9.43 -2.10
C LEU A 78 11.50 -9.17 -2.66
N ARG A 79 12.09 -8.00 -2.38
CA ARG A 79 13.46 -7.68 -2.81
C ARG A 79 14.48 -8.63 -2.16
N ILE A 80 14.36 -8.85 -0.85
CA ILE A 80 15.22 -9.78 -0.10
C ILE A 80 15.10 -11.19 -0.68
N ALA A 81 13.88 -11.69 -0.90
CA ALA A 81 13.67 -13.00 -1.49
C ALA A 81 14.28 -13.14 -2.90
N GLY A 82 14.27 -12.08 -3.70
CA GLY A 82 14.91 -12.06 -5.03
C GLY A 82 16.44 -12.09 -4.96
N GLU A 83 17.04 -11.35 -4.02
CA GLU A 83 18.50 -11.32 -3.78
C GLU A 83 19.01 -12.68 -3.31
N ASP A 84 18.38 -13.26 -2.28
CA ASP A 84 18.73 -14.58 -1.73
C ASP A 84 18.68 -15.67 -2.80
N TYR A 85 17.69 -15.60 -3.71
CA TYR A 85 17.52 -16.59 -4.76
C TYR A 85 18.54 -16.43 -5.90
N GLN A 86 18.86 -15.19 -6.32
CA GLN A 86 19.92 -14.95 -7.31
C GLN A 86 21.28 -15.44 -6.81
N ASP A 87 21.57 -15.25 -5.53
CA ASP A 87 22.81 -15.72 -4.93
C ASP A 87 22.83 -17.25 -4.78
N GLY A 88 21.69 -17.86 -4.42
CA GLY A 88 21.51 -19.31 -4.42
C GLY A 88 21.68 -19.95 -5.81
N GLU A 89 21.10 -19.35 -6.85
CA GLU A 89 21.27 -19.78 -8.24
C GLU A 89 22.72 -19.63 -8.71
N ARG A 90 23.41 -18.52 -8.41
CA ARG A 90 24.84 -18.36 -8.75
C ARG A 90 25.71 -19.41 -8.07
N GLN A 91 25.47 -19.70 -6.79
CA GLN A 91 26.21 -20.73 -6.06
C GLN A 91 25.96 -22.14 -6.62
N ASN A 92 24.72 -22.45 -6.99
CA ASN A 92 24.41 -23.74 -7.62
C ASN A 92 24.95 -23.83 -9.05
N ALA A 93 24.81 -22.79 -9.87
CA ALA A 93 25.34 -22.75 -11.23
C ALA A 93 26.87 -22.89 -11.25
N GLY A 94 27.57 -22.29 -10.29
CA GLY A 94 29.01 -22.46 -10.10
C GLY A 94 29.45 -23.84 -9.58
N ARG A 95 28.51 -24.70 -9.14
CA ARG A 95 28.78 -26.10 -8.75
C ARG A 95 28.59 -27.10 -9.88
N PHE A 96 27.91 -26.71 -10.97
CA PHE A 96 27.66 -27.57 -12.13
C PHE A 96 28.57 -27.24 -13.34
N LEU A 97 29.56 -26.37 -13.15
CA LEU A 97 30.71 -26.14 -14.03
C LEU A 97 31.97 -26.59 -13.30
#